data_AF-A0A1M5BEY7-F1
#
_entry.id   AF-A0A1M5BEY7-F1
#
_cell.length_a   1.000
_cell.length_b   1.000
_cell.length_c   1.000
_cell.angle_alpha   90.00
_cell.angle_beta   90.00
_cell.angle_gamma   90.00
#
_symmetry.space_group_name_H-M   'P 1'
#
loop_
_entity.id
_entity.type
_entity.pdbx_description
1 polymer ?
#
loop_
_entity_poly.entity_id
_entity_poly.type
_entity_poly.pdbx_seq_one_letter_code
_entity_poly.pdbx_strand_id
1 'polypeptide(L)'
;MTDRKIWGFEIPTTPSGKNIWPKTLKREAVRRIDEEGASPGEIAAELGAHECLVRKWHVAARRARGDTIMDNGAAFAEVKLTTESRSAAAPTSNSEQARIIVGSVSIEFPTSIDEANLAKLIRAAGATA
;
A
#
# COMPACT_ATOMS: atom_id res chain seq x y z
N MET A 1 15.38 34.38 -16.53
CA MET A 1 15.29 33.44 -15.40
C MET A 1 14.36 34.11 -14.40
N THR A 2 13.21 33.50 -14.09
CA THR A 2 12.22 34.13 -13.22
C THR A 2 12.35 33.49 -11.84
N ASP A 3 13.16 34.10 -10.98
CA ASP A 3 13.25 33.68 -9.58
C ASP A 3 11.97 34.06 -8.85
N ARG A 4 11.24 33.06 -8.36
CA ARG A 4 10.10 33.27 -7.48
C ARG A 4 10.54 33.12 -6.04
N LYS A 5 10.17 34.09 -5.19
CA LYS A 5 10.44 34.04 -3.75
C LYS A 5 9.23 33.52 -3.00
N ILE A 6 9.39 32.45 -2.22
CA ILE A 6 8.34 31.87 -1.36
C ILE A 6 8.95 31.57 0.01
N TRP A 7 8.30 32.03 1.09
CA TRP A 7 8.80 31.92 2.47
C TRP A 7 10.23 32.43 2.66
N GLY A 8 10.64 33.41 1.87
CA GLY A 8 12.00 33.94 1.89
C GLY A 8 13.03 33.15 1.06
N PHE A 9 12.66 32.00 0.50
CA PHE A 9 13.52 31.19 -0.38
C PHE A 9 13.33 31.55 -1.84
N GLU A 10 14.44 31.64 -2.57
CA GLU A 10 14.44 31.78 -4.02
C GLU A 10 14.28 30.40 -4.67
N ILE A 11 13.33 30.30 -5.61
CA ILE A 11 13.06 29.10 -6.38
C ILE A 11 13.48 29.39 -7.83
N PRO A 12 14.72 29.02 -8.19
CA PRO A 12 15.18 29.21 -9.54
C PRO A 12 14.47 28.28 -10.51
N THR A 13 14.29 28.77 -11.73
CA THR A 13 13.73 27.99 -12.83
C THR A 13 14.83 27.62 -13.80
N THR A 14 14.87 26.37 -14.24
CA THR A 14 15.75 25.97 -15.35
C THR A 14 15.36 26.72 -16.63
N PRO A 15 16.24 26.76 -17.66
CA PRO A 15 15.89 27.32 -18.98
C PRO A 15 14.65 26.66 -19.61
N SER A 16 14.34 25.41 -19.24
CA SER A 16 13.13 24.68 -19.66
C SER A 16 11.89 24.95 -18.81
N GLY A 17 11.96 25.90 -17.86
CA GLY A 17 10.83 26.30 -17.01
C GLY A 17 10.54 25.40 -15.81
N LYS A 18 11.44 24.46 -15.46
CA LYS A 18 11.23 23.59 -14.28
C LYS A 18 11.73 24.29 -13.01
N ASN A 19 10.91 24.27 -11.96
CA ASN A 19 11.31 24.78 -10.64
C ASN A 19 12.42 23.90 -10.03
N ILE A 20 13.48 24.56 -9.57
CA ILE A 20 14.56 23.97 -8.80
C ILE A 20 14.25 24.26 -7.33
N TRP A 21 13.92 23.21 -6.59
CA TRP A 21 13.54 23.32 -5.17
C TRP A 21 14.77 23.21 -4.27
N PRO A 22 15.19 24.29 -3.59
CA PRO A 22 16.37 24.27 -2.72
C PRO A 22 16.22 23.29 -1.57
N LYS A 23 17.35 22.72 -1.11
CA LYS A 23 17.35 21.78 0.03
C LYS A 23 16.79 22.42 1.32
N THR A 24 17.08 23.71 1.53
CA THR A 24 16.59 24.49 2.68
C THR A 24 15.08 24.63 2.66
N LEU A 25 14.49 24.95 1.50
CA LEU A 25 13.04 25.00 1.32
C LEU A 25 12.39 23.64 1.58
N LYS A 26 12.95 22.56 1.03
CA LYS A 26 12.43 21.20 1.29
C LYS A 26 12.45 20.85 2.77
N ARG A 27 13.51 21.24 3.49
CA ARG A 27 13.62 21.03 4.94
C ARG A 27 12.56 21.83 5.70
N GLU A 28 12.34 23.09 5.32
CA GLU A 28 11.30 23.93 5.93
C GLU A 28 9.90 23.36 5.68
N ALA A 29 9.62 22.90 4.47
CA ALA A 29 8.35 22.24 4.14
C ALA A 29 8.11 21.00 5.03
N VAL A 30 9.14 20.17 5.24
CA VAL A 30 9.05 19.02 6.15
C VAL A 30 8.89 19.46 7.61
N ARG A 31 9.61 20.50 8.04
CA ARG A 31 9.50 21.06 9.39
C ARG A 31 8.07 21.48 9.70
N ARG A 32 7.39 22.20 8.81
CA ARG A 32 6.00 22.60 9.01
C ARG A 32 5.03 21.41 9.07
N ILE A 33 5.28 20.36 8.29
CA ILE A 33 4.46 19.14 8.36
C ILE A 33 4.63 18.45 9.72
N ASP A 34 5.87 18.30 10.19
CA ASP A 34 6.18 17.55 11.41
C ASP A 34 5.90 18.36 12.70
N GLU A 35 6.20 19.66 12.72
CA GLU A 35 6.12 20.51 13.91
C GLU A 35 4.84 21.35 13.98
N GLU A 36 4.34 21.84 12.83
CA GLU A 36 3.16 22.72 12.79
C GLU A 36 1.88 21.95 12.41
N GLY A 37 2.01 20.67 12.04
CA GLY A 37 0.89 19.81 11.64
C GLY A 37 0.26 20.19 10.30
N ALA A 38 0.95 20.97 9.47
CA ALA A 38 0.46 21.37 8.17
C ALA A 38 0.29 20.17 7.24
N SER A 39 -0.79 20.13 6.46
CA SER A 39 -0.99 19.08 5.47
C SER A 39 -0.07 19.27 4.25
N PRO A 40 0.38 18.19 3.59
CA PRO A 40 1.16 18.30 2.35
C PRO A 40 0.45 19.09 1.25
N GLY A 41 -0.89 19.11 1.25
CA GLY A 41 -1.70 19.85 0.29
C GLY A 41 -1.63 21.37 0.49
N GLU A 42 -1.70 21.83 1.74
CA GLU A 42 -1.56 23.26 2.08
C GLU A 42 -0.17 23.78 1.69
N ILE A 43 0.88 23.04 2.10
CA ILE A 43 2.27 23.33 1.74
C ILE A 43 2.45 23.38 0.21
N ALA A 44 1.83 22.46 -0.53
CA ALA A 44 1.91 22.45 -1.98
C ALA A 44 1.19 23.65 -2.62
N ALA A 45 0.02 24.03 -2.11
CA ALA A 45 -0.73 25.18 -2.58
C ALA A 45 0.06 26.49 -2.39
N GLU A 46 0.67 26.69 -1.21
CA GLU A 46 1.51 27.85 -0.93
C GLU A 46 2.74 27.92 -1.86
N LEU A 47 3.38 26.78 -2.09
CA LEU A 47 4.56 26.68 -2.97
C LEU A 47 4.20 26.76 -4.47
N GLY A 48 2.93 26.56 -4.84
CA GLY A 48 2.55 26.30 -6.23
C GLY A 48 3.20 25.02 -6.78
N ALA A 49 3.39 24.02 -5.92
CA ALA A 49 3.94 22.72 -6.25
C ALA A 49 2.82 21.68 -6.32
N HIS A 50 3.14 20.50 -6.87
CA HIS A 50 2.22 19.37 -6.82
C HIS A 50 2.35 18.64 -5.46
N GLU A 51 1.25 18.30 -4.81
CA GLU A 51 1.23 17.65 -3.49
C GLU A 51 2.12 16.40 -3.40
N CYS A 52 2.05 15.53 -4.42
CA CYS A 52 2.90 14.34 -4.53
C CYS A 52 4.41 14.65 -4.37
N LEU A 53 4.87 15.82 -4.83
CA LEU A 53 6.27 16.24 -4.67
C LEU A 53 6.61 16.54 -3.20
N VAL A 54 5.70 17.21 -2.48
CA VAL A 54 5.84 17.51 -1.04
C VAL A 54 5.84 16.23 -0.21
N ARG A 55 4.91 15.29 -0.50
CA ARG A 55 4.90 13.96 0.14
C ARG A 55 6.21 13.21 -0.06
N LYS A 56 6.81 13.27 -1.25
CA LYS A 56 8.12 12.66 -1.51
C LYS A 56 9.22 13.29 -0.65
N TRP A 57 9.21 14.60 -0.42
CA TRP A 57 10.17 15.24 0.47
C TRP A 57 10.00 14.79 1.92
N HIS A 58 8.76 14.69 2.39
CA HIS A 58 8.43 14.20 3.72
C HIS A 58 8.91 12.75 3.92
N VAL A 59 8.59 11.85 2.99
CA VAL A 59 9.07 10.45 3.03
C VAL A 59 10.59 10.36 2.97
N ALA A 60 11.25 11.18 2.13
CA ALA A 60 12.71 11.19 2.04
C ALA A 60 13.36 11.68 3.34
N ALA A 61 12.81 12.71 3.98
CA ALA A 61 13.29 13.21 5.26
C ALA A 61 13.07 12.20 6.39
N ARG A 62 11.90 11.56 6.44
CA ARG A 62 11.59 10.46 7.35
C ARG A 62 12.64 9.34 7.23
N ARG A 63 12.88 8.85 6.01
CA ARG A 63 13.91 7.82 5.75
C ARG A 63 15.31 8.26 6.18
N ALA A 64 15.68 9.52 5.96
CA ALA A 64 16.98 10.04 6.35
C ALA A 64 17.17 10.11 7.88
N ARG A 65 16.09 10.23 8.67
CA ARG A 65 16.11 10.16 10.13
C ARG A 65 16.25 8.73 10.68
N GLY A 66 16.21 7.72 9.80
CA GLY A 66 16.18 6.31 10.21
C GLY A 66 14.80 5.83 10.65
N ASP A 67 13.76 6.65 10.45
CA ASP A 67 12.37 6.21 10.61
C ASP A 67 12.08 5.16 9.54
N THR A 68 12.28 3.91 9.93
CA THR A 68 11.95 2.78 9.08
C THR A 68 10.45 2.77 8.96
N ILE A 69 9.93 2.81 7.72
CA ILE A 69 8.56 2.35 7.50
C ILE A 69 8.62 0.89 7.94
N MET A 70 8.07 0.60 9.11
CA MET A 70 7.69 -0.77 9.43
C MET A 70 6.74 -1.14 8.31
N ASP A 71 7.28 -1.83 7.31
CA ASP A 71 6.49 -2.57 6.37
C ASP A 71 5.80 -3.60 7.27
N ASN A 72 4.56 -3.31 7.66
CA ASN A 72 3.70 -4.32 8.25
C ASN A 72 3.66 -5.41 7.17
N GLY A 73 4.49 -6.43 7.33
CA GLY A 73 4.81 -7.39 6.26
C GLY A 73 3.54 -7.89 5.58
N ALA A 74 3.60 -8.08 4.25
CA ALA A 74 2.47 -8.47 3.42
C ALA A 74 1.14 -7.84 3.88
N ALA A 75 1.08 -6.51 3.94
CA ALA A 75 -0.16 -5.80 4.22
C ALA A 75 -1.19 -6.16 3.13
N PHE A 76 -2.18 -6.97 3.49
CA PHE A 76 -3.30 -7.30 2.63
C PHE A 76 -3.93 -6.01 2.09
N ALA A 77 -4.05 -5.91 0.77
CA ALA A 77 -4.76 -4.80 0.13
C ALA A 77 -6.26 -5.02 0.30
N GLU A 78 -6.96 -4.09 0.96
CA GLU A 78 -8.42 -4.10 1.03
C GLU A 78 -8.99 -3.95 -0.39
N VAL A 79 -9.51 -5.05 -0.94
CA VAL A 79 -10.24 -5.03 -2.21
C VAL A 79 -11.67 -4.61 -1.91
N LYS A 80 -11.98 -3.33 -2.12
CA LYS A 80 -13.37 -2.85 -2.15
C LYS A 80 -14.03 -3.36 -3.42
N LEU A 81 -14.63 -4.55 -3.34
CA LEU A 81 -15.54 -5.05 -4.37
C LEU A 81 -16.81 -4.21 -4.32
N THR A 82 -16.90 -3.21 -5.20
CA THR A 82 -18.20 -2.63 -5.55
C THR A 82 -19.04 -3.80 -6.04
N THR A 83 -20.08 -4.15 -5.27
CA THR A 83 -20.99 -5.23 -5.61
C THR A 83 -21.87 -4.74 -6.76
N GLU A 84 -21.31 -4.69 -7.97
CA GLU A 84 -22.13 -4.74 -9.16
C GLU A 84 -22.64 -6.17 -9.29
N SER A 85 -23.94 -6.30 -9.10
CA SER A 85 -24.76 -7.49 -9.30
C SER A 85 -24.25 -8.36 -10.45
N ARG A 86 -23.50 -9.41 -10.10
CA ARG A 86 -23.41 -10.58 -10.96
C ARG A 86 -24.26 -11.67 -10.34
N SER A 87 -25.52 -11.69 -10.78
CA SER A 87 -26.31 -12.91 -10.84
C SER A 87 -25.50 -13.96 -11.59
N ALA A 88 -24.86 -14.87 -10.85
CA ALA A 88 -24.35 -16.12 -11.34
C ALA A 88 -24.65 -17.16 -10.27
N ALA A 89 -25.37 -18.21 -10.68
CA ALA A 89 -25.96 -19.23 -9.86
C ALA A 89 -25.02 -19.76 -8.76
N ALA A 90 -25.55 -19.90 -7.56
CA ALA A 90 -24.93 -20.67 -6.51
C ALA A 90 -24.59 -22.07 -7.03
N PRO A 91 -23.34 -22.56 -6.91
CA PRO A 91 -23.13 -24.00 -6.96
C PRO A 91 -23.82 -24.55 -5.71
N THR A 92 -24.82 -25.37 -5.95
CA THR A 92 -25.51 -26.20 -4.95
C THR A 92 -24.49 -26.75 -3.96
N SER A 93 -24.52 -26.21 -2.74
CA SER A 93 -23.77 -26.72 -1.61
C SER A 93 -24.31 -28.11 -1.30
N ASN A 94 -23.66 -29.15 -1.83
CA ASN A 94 -23.84 -30.50 -1.35
C ASN A 94 -23.36 -30.52 0.11
N SER A 95 -24.33 -30.42 1.02
CA SER A 95 -24.16 -30.38 2.49
C SER A 95 -23.38 -31.57 3.07
N GLU A 96 -23.02 -32.55 2.26
CA GLU A 96 -22.39 -33.80 2.67
C GLU A 96 -20.89 -33.86 2.36
N GLN A 97 -20.30 -32.81 1.79
CA GLN A 97 -18.89 -32.75 1.43
C GLN A 97 -18.13 -31.71 2.25
N ALA A 98 -16.99 -32.13 2.79
CA ALA A 98 -16.00 -31.26 3.41
C ALA A 98 -14.88 -30.95 2.39
N ARG A 99 -14.26 -29.78 2.55
CA ARG A 99 -13.19 -29.31 1.66
C ARG A 99 -11.99 -28.83 2.48
N ILE A 100 -10.79 -29.26 2.08
CA ILE A 100 -9.51 -28.74 2.57
C ILE A 100 -8.84 -27.96 1.45
N ILE A 101 -8.37 -26.74 1.76
CA ILE A 101 -7.70 -25.85 0.81
C ILE A 101 -6.30 -25.54 1.33
N VAL A 102 -5.27 -25.88 0.54
CA VAL A 102 -3.86 -25.60 0.84
C VAL A 102 -3.19 -25.01 -0.40
N GLY A 103 -2.90 -23.71 -0.38
CA GLY A 103 -2.36 -23.00 -1.54
C GLY A 103 -3.32 -23.07 -2.74
N SER A 104 -2.87 -23.64 -3.85
CA SER A 104 -3.68 -23.89 -5.05
C SER A 104 -4.38 -25.25 -5.07
N VAL A 105 -4.18 -26.09 -4.07
CA VAL A 105 -4.76 -27.44 -4.00
C VAL A 105 -6.07 -27.39 -3.20
N SER A 106 -7.14 -27.91 -3.80
CA SER A 106 -8.45 -28.11 -3.17
C SER A 106 -8.78 -29.59 -3.19
N ILE A 107 -8.96 -30.18 -2.01
CA ILE A 107 -9.37 -31.58 -1.85
C ILE A 107 -10.77 -31.63 -1.26
N GLU A 108 -11.67 -32.33 -1.93
CA GLU A 108 -13.06 -32.52 -1.50
C GLU A 108 -13.28 -33.98 -1.12
N PHE A 109 -13.97 -34.21 0.00
CA PHE A 109 -14.28 -35.54 0.49
C PHE A 109 -15.62 -35.57 1.22
N PRO A 110 -16.29 -36.72 1.29
CA PRO A 110 -17.51 -36.86 2.07
C PRO A 110 -17.26 -36.61 3.56
N THR A 111 -18.18 -35.92 4.22
CA THR A 111 -18.17 -35.74 5.69
C THR A 111 -18.31 -37.08 6.46
N SER A 112 -18.75 -38.14 5.78
CA SER A 112 -18.83 -39.51 6.29
C SER A 112 -17.51 -40.29 6.25
N ILE A 113 -16.40 -39.66 5.81
CA ILE A 113 -15.09 -40.31 5.78
C ILE A 113 -14.68 -40.76 7.19
N ASP A 114 -14.18 -41.98 7.30
CA ASP A 114 -13.60 -42.47 8.55
C ASP A 114 -12.23 -41.81 8.83
N GLU A 115 -11.90 -41.71 10.10
CA GLU A 115 -10.67 -41.06 10.56
C GLU A 115 -9.40 -41.68 9.97
N ALA A 116 -9.37 -43.01 9.78
CA ALA A 116 -8.19 -43.70 9.28
C ALA A 116 -7.90 -43.32 7.81
N ASN A 117 -8.93 -43.18 6.99
CA ASN A 117 -8.81 -42.74 5.61
C ASN A 117 -8.54 -41.24 5.50
N LEU A 118 -9.14 -40.40 6.35
CA LEU A 118 -8.82 -38.98 6.42
C LEU A 118 -7.34 -38.74 6.79
N ALA A 119 -6.83 -39.48 7.77
CA ALA A 119 -5.43 -39.39 8.20
C ALA A 119 -4.46 -39.79 7.08
N LYS A 120 -4.78 -40.80 6.27
CA LYS A 120 -3.97 -41.17 5.08
C LYS A 120 -3.94 -40.04 4.05
N LEU A 121 -5.08 -39.41 3.80
CA LEU A 121 -5.21 -38.31 2.85
C LEU A 121 -4.37 -37.10 3.28
N ILE A 122 -4.43 -36.73 4.56
CA ILE A 122 -3.61 -35.64 5.12
C ILE A 122 -2.11 -35.98 5.05
N ARG A 123 -1.71 -37.22 5.37
CA ARG A 123 -0.31 -37.66 5.25
C ARG A 123 0.18 -37.63 3.81
N ALA A 124 -0.64 -38.03 2.84
CA ALA A 124 -0.29 -37.96 1.43
C ALA A 124 -0.14 -36.51 0.95
N ALA A 125 -1.03 -35.61 1.39
CA ALA A 125 -0.94 -34.18 1.09
C ALA A 125 0.30 -33.51 1.71
N GLY A 126 0.75 -33.99 2.88
CA GLY A 126 1.95 -33.52 3.56
C GLY A 126 3.26 -34.22 3.16
N ALA A 127 3.20 -35.31 2.39
CA ALA A 127 4.38 -36.01 1.91
C ALA A 127 5.00 -35.21 0.76
N THR A 128 6.05 -34.46 1.08
CA THR A 128 6.94 -33.87 0.07
C THR A 128 7.75 -34.99 -0.56
N ALA A 129 7.64 -35.16 -1.88
CA ALA A 129 8.54 -36.02 -2.65
C ALA A 129 9.98 -35.47 -2.61
#